data_AF-A0A7V8WXT6-F1
#
_entry.id   AF-A0A7V8WXT6-F1
#
_cell.length_a   1.000
_cell.length_b   1.000
_cell.length_c   1.000
_cell.angle_alpha   90.00
_cell.angle_beta   90.00
_cell.angle_gamma   90.00
#
_symmetry.space_group_name_H-M   'P 1'
#
loop_
_entity.id
_entity.type
_entity.pdbx_description
1 polymer ?
#
loop_
_entity_poly.entity_id
_entity_poly.type
_entity_poly.pdbx_seq_one_letter_code
_entity_poly.pdbx_strand_id
1 'polypeptide(L)'
;MTFGGTALPAVAKTYEALPFAVVDGTTRVEVAYDWTELLPPAGAAPASSVDRSTFDLGLWDQRGIGQAEAFRGWSGSRGGRVSSGQEPVFVQQDEAARGYVPAPIEAGTWTVDLGIAALSPGGADWVVTVTCSAPAVGDPFVPRPVDPDLVLSTEPGWYHADFHVHAFHSNPEAPTWDDAVTAAAARGIDVVFATEYVTGQHWAELGPVQDAHPDVLVVPGREIITYFGHANALGPTPSALDHRHGAPGVSLADIQVATVADGALFQVNHPTIFPEAEFGSLCRGCDFTLDDVIDWDLVTTYEVLNGPVDSGGDAPTESPFVQTSLDEWQSLLLDGHRLTAVSGSDSKGVEPNDAERQRAGYGSSATAIRAESLSRRGIEEALVAGRAYIRTRGVDRSPEVDVALAAAGGLTGTLGDSVPTDAATLTVIVVGGTGQQVVVTADGEPVGAPLTVDADPFTARVDITRSAASGPLGTFVRVDTIDRGVHTTIGNPVYLVAPGTGATTTITTAPPATSTTTEVAAPGGDGDDDGGDGVPAAVLAAVVLGVLVAAGVLVSRTRAAGPGR
;
A
#
# COMPACT_ATOMS: atom_id res chain seq x y z
N MET A 1 -28.46 -15.65 19.45
CA MET A 1 -29.38 -14.92 18.55
C MET A 1 -28.98 -15.24 17.13
N THR A 2 -29.92 -15.28 16.18
CA THR A 2 -29.62 -15.59 14.78
C THR A 2 -30.32 -14.59 13.87
N PHE A 3 -29.59 -14.08 12.89
CA PHE A 3 -30.06 -13.28 11.77
C PHE A 3 -29.89 -14.09 10.50
N GLY A 4 -30.71 -13.84 9.49
CA GLY A 4 -30.52 -14.44 8.18
C GLY A 4 -31.27 -13.65 7.12
N GLY A 5 -30.82 -13.82 5.88
CA GLY A 5 -31.38 -13.11 4.75
C GLY A 5 -30.89 -13.67 3.43
N THR A 6 -31.41 -13.09 2.35
CA THR A 6 -31.00 -13.40 0.98
C THR A 6 -30.41 -12.14 0.38
N ALA A 7 -29.18 -12.23 -0.14
CA ALA A 7 -28.52 -11.15 -0.85
C ALA A 7 -28.51 -11.46 -2.35
N LEU A 8 -29.12 -10.60 -3.16
CA LEU A 8 -29.12 -10.68 -4.62
C LEU A 8 -28.11 -9.68 -5.20
N PRO A 9 -27.55 -9.91 -6.41
CA PRO A 9 -26.43 -9.11 -6.95
C PRO A 9 -26.58 -7.58 -6.86
N ALA A 10 -27.82 -7.07 -6.93
CA ALA A 10 -28.12 -5.65 -6.84
C ALA A 10 -27.76 -5.00 -5.48
N VAL A 11 -27.51 -5.78 -4.43
CA VAL A 11 -27.09 -5.28 -3.11
C VAL A 11 -25.61 -5.54 -2.82
N ALA A 12 -24.82 -5.96 -3.82
CA ALA A 12 -23.37 -6.04 -3.65
C ALA A 12 -22.79 -4.64 -3.36
N LYS A 13 -21.64 -4.61 -2.69
CA LYS A 13 -20.96 -3.39 -2.22
C LYS A 13 -21.80 -2.55 -1.26
N THR A 14 -22.57 -3.19 -0.39
CA THR A 14 -23.38 -2.53 0.65
C THR A 14 -23.11 -3.12 2.04
N TYR A 15 -23.72 -2.53 3.08
CA TYR A 15 -23.53 -2.91 4.47
C TYR A 15 -24.89 -3.11 5.16
N GLU A 16 -25.01 -4.20 5.91
CA GLU A 16 -26.19 -4.53 6.72
C GLU A 16 -25.86 -4.43 8.21
N ALA A 17 -26.57 -3.53 8.90
CA ALA A 17 -26.44 -3.36 10.35
C ALA A 17 -27.42 -4.28 11.09
N LEU A 18 -26.89 -5.21 11.89
CA LEU A 18 -27.67 -6.22 12.61
C LEU A 18 -27.62 -5.96 14.12
N PRO A 19 -28.54 -5.15 14.68
CA PRO A 19 -28.55 -4.82 16.10
C PRO A 19 -28.99 -6.00 16.96
N PHE A 20 -28.31 -6.22 18.09
CA PHE A 20 -28.65 -7.23 19.09
C PHE A 20 -28.49 -6.67 20.51
N ALA A 21 -29.22 -7.27 21.45
CA ALA A 21 -29.14 -6.89 22.85
C ALA A 21 -28.05 -7.69 23.58
N VAL A 22 -27.15 -6.98 24.25
CA VAL A 22 -26.22 -7.51 25.25
C VAL A 22 -26.80 -7.20 26.63
N VAL A 23 -26.90 -8.23 27.48
CA VAL A 23 -27.46 -8.12 28.83
C VAL A 23 -26.37 -7.92 29.88
N ASP A 24 -26.71 -7.30 31.00
CA ASP A 24 -25.84 -7.18 32.18
C ASP A 24 -25.25 -8.54 32.58
N GLY A 25 -23.95 -8.55 32.85
CA GLY A 25 -23.20 -9.76 33.23
C GLY A 25 -22.69 -10.60 32.05
N THR A 26 -22.94 -10.18 30.81
CA THR A 26 -22.21 -10.70 29.64
C THR A 26 -20.74 -10.31 29.77
N THR A 27 -19.83 -11.25 29.58
CA THR A 27 -18.38 -10.97 29.54
C THR A 27 -17.74 -11.29 28.21
N ARG A 28 -18.43 -12.02 27.31
CA ARG A 28 -17.97 -12.28 25.95
C ARG A 28 -19.11 -12.16 24.94
N VAL A 29 -18.82 -11.51 23.83
CA VAL A 29 -19.65 -11.51 22.62
C VAL A 29 -18.91 -12.29 21.54
N GLU A 30 -19.56 -13.33 21.01
CA GLU A 30 -19.07 -14.18 19.92
C GLU A 30 -19.98 -14.02 18.69
N VAL A 31 -19.39 -13.93 17.50
CA VAL A 31 -20.11 -13.82 16.23
C VAL A 31 -19.57 -14.83 15.23
N ALA A 32 -20.47 -15.58 14.64
CA ALA A 32 -20.19 -16.47 13.52
C ALA A 32 -21.16 -16.16 12.39
N TYR A 33 -20.78 -16.51 11.17
CA TYR A 33 -21.65 -16.40 10.01
C TYR A 33 -21.42 -17.54 9.03
N ASP A 34 -22.35 -17.70 8.10
CA ASP A 34 -22.22 -18.60 6.96
C ASP A 34 -23.10 -18.14 5.81
N TRP A 35 -22.78 -18.60 4.61
CA TRP A 35 -23.64 -18.39 3.45
C TRP A 35 -23.58 -19.55 2.46
N THR A 36 -24.69 -19.72 1.74
CA THR A 36 -24.86 -20.71 0.67
C THR A 36 -25.18 -19.98 -0.64
N GLU A 37 -24.43 -20.30 -1.70
CA GLU A 37 -24.68 -19.75 -3.03
C GLU A 37 -26.05 -20.17 -3.56
N LEU A 38 -26.77 -19.23 -4.15
CA LEU A 38 -27.99 -19.50 -4.89
C LEU A 38 -27.67 -19.92 -6.32
N LEU A 39 -28.59 -20.69 -6.92
CA LEU A 39 -28.45 -21.07 -8.32
C LEU A 39 -28.52 -19.83 -9.21
N PRO A 40 -27.61 -19.69 -10.20
CA PRO A 40 -27.64 -18.56 -11.10
C PRO A 40 -28.89 -18.61 -12.00
N PRO A 41 -29.37 -17.46 -12.50
CA PRO A 41 -30.46 -17.42 -13.47
C PRO A 41 -30.16 -18.30 -14.70
N ALA A 42 -31.21 -18.89 -15.27
CA ALA A 42 -31.06 -19.74 -16.47
C ALA A 42 -30.38 -18.98 -17.61
N GLY A 43 -29.28 -19.53 -18.13
CA GLY A 43 -28.49 -18.91 -19.21
C GLY A 43 -27.35 -17.99 -18.75
N ALA A 44 -27.18 -17.79 -17.44
CA ALA A 44 -25.98 -17.16 -16.91
C ALA A 44 -24.74 -18.04 -17.18
N ALA A 45 -23.59 -17.41 -17.37
CA ALA A 45 -22.33 -18.13 -17.43
C ALA A 45 -22.08 -18.89 -16.11
N PRO A 46 -21.42 -20.05 -16.12
CA PRO A 46 -21.04 -20.74 -14.89
C PRO A 46 -20.18 -19.80 -14.04
N ALA A 47 -20.50 -19.68 -12.74
CA ALA A 47 -19.66 -18.93 -11.82
C ALA A 47 -18.27 -19.57 -11.76
N SER A 48 -17.23 -18.78 -12.02
CA SER A 48 -15.85 -19.18 -11.75
C SER A 48 -15.54 -19.08 -10.25
N SER A 49 -14.37 -19.57 -9.81
CA SER A 49 -13.96 -19.45 -8.40
C SER A 49 -13.81 -18.00 -7.92
N VAL A 50 -13.70 -17.05 -8.85
CA VAL A 50 -13.62 -15.61 -8.57
C VAL A 50 -15.02 -14.96 -8.52
N ASP A 51 -16.05 -15.56 -9.12
CA ASP A 51 -17.43 -15.06 -9.10
C ASP A 51 -18.23 -15.56 -7.88
N ARG A 52 -17.56 -15.78 -6.73
CA ARG A 52 -18.20 -16.28 -5.51
C ARG A 52 -18.64 -15.14 -4.60
N SER A 53 -19.75 -15.37 -3.92
CA SER A 53 -20.24 -14.44 -2.91
C SER A 53 -19.25 -14.35 -1.76
N THR A 54 -19.01 -13.13 -1.31
CA THR A 54 -18.12 -12.82 -0.20
C THR A 54 -18.83 -11.84 0.72
N PHE A 55 -18.88 -12.19 2.00
CA PHE A 55 -19.36 -11.33 3.06
C PHE A 55 -18.21 -10.98 3.99
N ASP A 56 -18.26 -9.78 4.55
CA ASP A 56 -17.31 -9.27 5.53
C ASP A 56 -17.98 -9.15 6.89
N LEU A 57 -17.18 -9.30 7.95
CA LEU A 57 -17.66 -9.26 9.32
C LEU A 57 -16.95 -8.16 10.13
N GLY A 58 -17.75 -7.31 10.76
CA GLY A 58 -17.34 -6.34 11.77
C GLY A 58 -18.27 -6.30 12.98
N LEU A 59 -17.82 -5.64 14.05
CA LEU A 59 -18.57 -5.54 15.30
C LEU A 59 -18.47 -4.13 15.89
N TRP A 60 -19.60 -3.63 16.37
CA TRP A 60 -19.72 -2.34 17.04
C TRP A 60 -20.45 -2.51 18.38
N ASP A 61 -19.99 -1.79 19.40
CA ASP A 61 -20.57 -1.87 20.73
C ASP A 61 -21.72 -0.90 20.97
N GLN A 62 -22.20 -0.87 22.22
CA GLN A 62 -23.36 -0.10 22.68
C GLN A 62 -23.26 1.41 22.48
N ARG A 63 -22.07 1.96 22.17
CA ARG A 63 -21.91 3.39 21.84
C ARG A 63 -22.43 3.73 20.45
N GLY A 64 -22.63 2.74 19.59
CA GLY A 64 -23.35 2.86 18.34
C GLY A 64 -22.45 2.84 17.11
N ILE A 65 -22.97 2.23 16.04
CA ILE A 65 -22.31 2.11 14.75
C ILE A 65 -22.02 3.48 14.14
N GLY A 66 -20.82 3.64 13.55
CA GLY A 66 -20.33 4.90 13.00
C GLY A 66 -19.66 5.84 14.01
N GLN A 67 -19.62 5.48 15.29
CA GLN A 67 -18.78 6.16 16.28
C GLN A 67 -17.46 5.41 16.43
N ALA A 68 -16.34 6.08 16.20
CA ALA A 68 -15.02 5.42 16.18
C ALA A 68 -14.72 4.67 17.48
N GLU A 69 -15.13 5.20 18.63
CA GLU A 69 -14.90 4.55 19.91
C GLU A 69 -15.71 3.26 20.05
N ALA A 70 -16.87 3.15 19.37
CA ALA A 70 -17.72 1.96 19.38
C ALA A 70 -17.18 0.82 18.51
N PHE A 71 -16.22 1.08 17.63
CA PHE A 71 -15.66 0.08 16.73
C PHE A 71 -14.93 -1.00 17.53
N ARG A 72 -15.31 -2.27 17.37
CA ARG A 72 -14.72 -3.41 18.09
C ARG A 72 -13.91 -4.34 17.21
N GLY A 73 -13.90 -4.12 15.90
CA GLY A 73 -13.08 -4.89 14.99
C GLY A 73 -13.74 -5.17 13.66
N TRP A 74 -12.90 -5.60 12.74
CA TRP A 74 -13.27 -6.04 11.41
C TRP A 74 -12.26 -7.09 10.96
N SER A 75 -12.74 -8.18 10.37
CA SER A 75 -11.92 -9.27 9.85
C SER A 75 -12.11 -9.51 8.35
N GLY A 76 -12.96 -8.71 7.71
CA GLY A 76 -13.46 -9.00 6.37
C GLY A 76 -14.00 -10.41 6.31
N SER A 77 -13.70 -11.11 5.21
CA SER A 77 -14.10 -12.50 5.00
C SER A 77 -13.16 -13.55 5.66
N ARG A 78 -12.29 -13.14 6.59
CA ARG A 78 -11.16 -13.96 7.09
C ARG A 78 -11.36 -14.50 8.51
N GLY A 79 -12.50 -14.20 9.13
CA GLY A 79 -12.89 -14.73 10.43
C GLY A 79 -14.39 -15.05 10.48
N GLY A 80 -14.78 -15.98 11.35
CA GLY A 80 -16.19 -16.25 11.66
C GLY A 80 -16.92 -17.23 10.75
N ARG A 81 -16.35 -17.63 9.59
CA ARG A 81 -17.03 -18.55 8.64
C ARG A 81 -16.84 -20.01 9.01
N VAL A 82 -17.76 -20.52 9.82
CA VAL A 82 -17.65 -21.87 10.43
C VAL A 82 -17.63 -22.97 9.37
N SER A 83 -18.44 -22.89 8.31
CA SER A 83 -18.42 -23.90 7.23
C SER A 83 -17.09 -24.01 6.49
N SER A 84 -16.24 -22.98 6.57
CA SER A 84 -14.91 -22.95 5.97
C SER A 84 -13.78 -23.21 6.97
N GLY A 85 -14.11 -23.67 8.19
CA GLY A 85 -13.14 -23.98 9.23
C GLY A 85 -12.59 -22.76 9.96
N GLN A 86 -13.21 -21.59 9.82
CA GLN A 86 -12.86 -20.40 10.60
C GLN A 86 -13.66 -20.40 11.91
N GLU A 87 -12.97 -20.17 13.03
CA GLU A 87 -13.62 -20.04 14.34
C GLU A 87 -14.48 -18.76 14.42
N PRO A 88 -15.54 -18.74 15.25
CA PRO A 88 -16.26 -17.52 15.58
C PRO A 88 -15.31 -16.43 16.08
N VAL A 89 -15.55 -15.19 15.64
CA VAL A 89 -14.83 -14.04 16.18
C VAL A 89 -15.42 -13.67 17.54
N PHE A 90 -14.63 -13.10 18.44
CA PHE A 90 -15.10 -12.73 19.76
C PHE A 90 -14.42 -11.49 20.30
N VAL A 91 -15.09 -10.83 21.25
CA VAL A 91 -14.56 -9.75 22.07
C VAL A 91 -14.80 -10.08 23.53
N GLN A 92 -13.76 -9.90 24.34
CA GLN A 92 -13.73 -9.98 25.79
C GLN A 92 -12.79 -8.88 26.33
N GLN A 93 -12.77 -8.66 27.64
CA GLN A 93 -11.99 -7.58 28.28
C GLN A 93 -10.46 -7.77 28.20
N ASP A 94 -10.00 -9.00 28.32
CA ASP A 94 -8.61 -9.42 28.38
C ASP A 94 -8.05 -9.88 27.02
N GLU A 95 -8.91 -10.41 26.15
CA GLU A 95 -8.56 -10.89 24.81
C GLU A 95 -9.70 -10.72 23.79
N ALA A 96 -9.34 -10.76 22.51
CA ALA A 96 -10.29 -10.73 21.40
C ALA A 96 -9.74 -11.56 20.22
N ALA A 97 -10.63 -11.89 19.29
CA ALA A 97 -10.23 -12.55 18.04
C ALA A 97 -9.35 -11.64 17.16
N ARG A 98 -8.61 -12.24 16.25
CA ARG A 98 -7.79 -11.54 15.25
C ARG A 98 -8.63 -10.51 14.48
N GLY A 99 -8.19 -9.26 14.54
CA GLY A 99 -8.84 -8.10 13.90
C GLY A 99 -9.78 -7.33 14.84
N TYR A 100 -9.98 -7.82 16.06
CA TYR A 100 -10.88 -7.25 17.06
C TYR A 100 -10.12 -6.69 18.27
N VAL A 101 -10.74 -5.72 18.92
CA VAL A 101 -10.17 -4.94 20.02
C VAL A 101 -10.71 -5.48 21.35
N PRO A 102 -9.87 -5.97 22.28
CA PRO A 102 -10.30 -6.34 23.61
C PRO A 102 -10.93 -5.15 24.34
N ALA A 103 -12.08 -5.38 24.97
CA ALA A 103 -12.81 -4.35 25.71
C ALA A 103 -13.78 -4.96 26.73
N PRO A 104 -14.05 -4.29 27.87
CA PRO A 104 -15.17 -4.64 28.74
C PRO A 104 -16.47 -4.75 27.93
N ILE A 105 -17.27 -5.78 28.23
CA ILE A 105 -18.58 -5.97 27.60
C ILE A 105 -19.64 -5.24 28.40
N GLU A 106 -20.04 -4.08 27.90
CA GLU A 106 -21.11 -3.28 28.47
C GLU A 106 -22.47 -3.68 27.89
N ALA A 107 -23.49 -3.69 28.74
CA ALA A 107 -24.85 -3.96 28.29
C ALA A 107 -25.39 -2.84 27.39
N GLY A 108 -26.29 -3.21 26.49
CA GLY A 108 -26.90 -2.28 25.55
C GLY A 108 -27.09 -2.90 24.17
N THR A 109 -27.32 -2.05 23.17
CA THR A 109 -27.50 -2.49 21.79
C THR A 109 -26.18 -2.47 21.05
N TRP A 110 -25.63 -3.65 20.83
CA TRP A 110 -24.46 -3.85 19.97
C TRP A 110 -24.93 -4.10 18.54
N THR A 111 -24.04 -3.97 17.56
CA THR A 111 -24.35 -4.16 16.14
C THR A 111 -23.30 -5.04 15.48
N VAL A 112 -23.72 -6.15 14.86
CA VAL A 112 -22.89 -6.82 13.86
C VAL A 112 -22.99 -6.03 12.57
N ASP A 113 -21.85 -5.72 11.97
CA ASP A 113 -21.73 -5.09 10.67
C ASP A 113 -21.42 -6.18 9.63
N LEU A 114 -22.38 -6.45 8.75
CA LEU A 114 -22.26 -7.45 7.70
C LEU A 114 -22.05 -6.74 6.36
N GLY A 115 -20.82 -6.76 5.86
CA GLY A 115 -20.51 -6.24 4.54
C GLY A 115 -20.90 -7.23 3.44
N ILE A 116 -21.62 -6.80 2.43
CA ILE A 116 -21.99 -7.60 1.26
C ILE A 116 -21.01 -7.28 0.13
N ALA A 117 -19.77 -7.77 0.25
CA ALA A 117 -18.66 -7.34 -0.57
C ALA A 117 -18.80 -7.70 -2.05
N ALA A 118 -19.17 -8.95 -2.32
CA ALA A 118 -19.38 -9.48 -3.66
C ALA A 118 -20.47 -10.55 -3.63
N LEU A 119 -21.18 -10.72 -4.73
CA LEU A 119 -22.21 -11.73 -4.86
C LEU A 119 -22.03 -12.48 -6.18
N SER A 120 -22.22 -13.79 -6.12
CA SER A 120 -22.32 -14.61 -7.32
C SER A 120 -23.54 -14.20 -8.16
N PRO A 121 -23.62 -14.57 -9.45
CA PRO A 121 -24.76 -14.20 -10.29
C PRO A 121 -26.14 -14.64 -9.75
N GLY A 122 -26.17 -15.70 -8.93
CA GLY A 122 -27.39 -16.15 -8.25
C GLY A 122 -27.68 -15.41 -6.95
N GLY A 123 -26.68 -14.78 -6.34
CA GLY A 123 -26.73 -14.30 -4.96
C GLY A 123 -26.43 -15.40 -3.93
N ALA A 124 -26.70 -15.12 -2.67
CA ALA A 124 -26.50 -16.06 -1.58
C ALA A 124 -27.52 -15.89 -0.45
N ASP A 125 -27.87 -17.00 0.19
CA ASP A 125 -28.54 -16.99 1.50
C ASP A 125 -27.47 -16.95 2.59
N TRP A 126 -27.58 -16.01 3.52
CA TRP A 126 -26.64 -15.83 4.61
C TRP A 126 -27.30 -15.98 5.98
N VAL A 127 -26.50 -16.36 6.97
CA VAL A 127 -26.89 -16.48 8.38
C VAL A 127 -25.79 -15.90 9.25
N VAL A 128 -26.15 -15.13 10.28
CA VAL A 128 -25.25 -14.63 11.31
C VAL A 128 -25.75 -15.12 12.67
N THR A 129 -24.88 -15.71 13.48
CA THR A 129 -25.18 -16.18 14.83
C THR A 129 -24.35 -15.41 15.83
N VAL A 130 -25.02 -14.79 16.80
CA VAL A 130 -24.41 -14.08 17.91
C VAL A 130 -24.63 -14.85 19.21
N THR A 131 -23.56 -15.10 19.95
CA THR A 131 -23.58 -15.72 21.27
C THR A 131 -23.07 -14.73 22.30
N CYS A 132 -23.89 -14.44 23.31
CA CYS A 132 -23.47 -13.66 24.48
C CYS A 132 -23.32 -14.64 25.64
N SER A 133 -22.13 -14.65 26.24
CA SER A 133 -21.79 -15.58 27.31
C SER A 133 -21.04 -14.87 28.44
N ALA A 134 -20.85 -15.57 29.55
CA ALA A 134 -20.18 -15.05 30.74
C ALA A 134 -19.00 -15.95 31.19
N PRO A 135 -18.02 -16.26 30.32
CA PRO A 135 -16.82 -16.97 30.74
C PRO A 135 -16.01 -16.16 31.75
N ALA A 136 -15.08 -16.84 32.44
CA ALA A 136 -14.11 -16.16 33.29
C ALA A 136 -13.26 -15.21 32.44
N VAL A 137 -13.01 -14.01 32.98
CA VAL A 137 -12.16 -12.99 32.36
C VAL A 137 -10.91 -12.78 33.21
N GLY A 138 -9.78 -12.56 32.56
CA GLY A 138 -8.53 -12.13 33.16
C GLY A 138 -8.45 -10.62 33.36
N ASP A 139 -7.22 -10.16 33.60
CA ASP A 139 -6.92 -8.73 33.71
C ASP A 139 -7.15 -8.03 32.36
N PRO A 140 -7.67 -6.79 32.36
CA PRO A 140 -7.86 -6.04 31.11
C PRO A 140 -6.59 -5.94 30.27
N PHE A 141 -6.75 -6.02 28.95
CA PHE A 141 -5.66 -5.70 28.03
C PHE A 141 -5.11 -4.30 28.30
N VAL A 142 -3.77 -4.17 28.33
CA VAL A 142 -3.08 -2.90 28.58
C VAL A 142 -2.38 -2.45 27.30
N PRO A 143 -2.89 -1.39 26.63
CA PRO A 143 -2.25 -0.84 25.44
C PRO A 143 -0.82 -0.38 25.70
N ARG A 144 0.06 -0.71 24.75
CA ARG A 144 1.43 -0.20 24.67
C ARG A 144 1.72 0.26 23.23
N PRO A 145 1.33 1.49 22.86
CA PRO A 145 1.62 2.03 21.55
C PRO A 145 3.11 2.38 21.39
N VAL A 146 3.53 2.58 20.14
CA VAL A 146 4.81 3.19 19.81
C VAL A 146 4.84 4.63 20.32
N ASP A 147 6.01 5.09 20.79
CA ASP A 147 6.23 6.49 21.14
C ASP A 147 6.18 7.37 19.86
N PRO A 148 5.21 8.28 19.72
CA PRO A 148 5.09 9.12 18.53
C PRO A 148 6.27 10.09 18.34
N ASP A 149 7.01 10.41 19.40
CA ASP A 149 8.14 11.34 19.38
C ASP A 149 9.50 10.62 19.26
N LEU A 150 9.50 9.31 18.98
CA LEU A 150 10.71 8.50 18.85
C LEU A 150 11.60 9.00 17.70
N VAL A 151 12.87 9.22 18.01
CA VAL A 151 13.94 9.54 17.07
C VAL A 151 15.01 8.46 17.19
N LEU A 152 15.13 7.60 16.18
CA LEU A 152 16.12 6.52 16.14
C LEU A 152 17.50 7.04 15.71
N SER A 153 17.53 8.03 14.79
CA SER A 153 18.75 8.66 14.30
C SER A 153 18.52 10.13 14.00
N THR A 154 19.48 10.99 14.35
CA THR A 154 19.50 12.42 13.98
C THR A 154 20.34 12.70 12.73
N GLU A 155 20.83 11.66 12.05
CA GLU A 155 21.66 11.82 10.87
C GLU A 155 20.79 12.03 9.62
N PRO A 156 21.09 13.02 8.78
CA PRO A 156 20.47 13.13 7.47
C PRO A 156 20.92 11.98 6.57
N GLY A 157 19.99 11.39 5.83
CA GLY A 157 20.31 10.22 5.00
C GLY A 157 19.16 9.74 4.13
N TRP A 158 19.45 8.67 3.38
CA TRP A 158 18.47 7.89 2.65
C TRP A 158 17.98 6.75 3.56
N TYR A 159 16.69 6.78 3.90
CA TYR A 159 16.01 5.75 4.68
C TYR A 159 15.02 5.00 3.80
N HIS A 160 15.00 3.67 3.88
CA HIS A 160 14.20 2.82 3.02
C HIS A 160 12.92 2.39 3.71
N ALA A 161 11.78 2.61 3.07
CA ALA A 161 10.47 2.30 3.62
C ALA A 161 9.68 1.32 2.76
N ASP A 162 8.92 0.44 3.41
CA ASP A 162 7.82 -0.33 2.80
C ASP A 162 6.49 0.28 3.28
N PHE A 163 5.74 0.87 2.36
CA PHE A 163 4.55 1.69 2.67
C PHE A 163 3.26 0.88 2.87
N HIS A 164 3.28 -0.41 2.56
CA HIS A 164 2.08 -1.24 2.58
C HIS A 164 2.44 -2.66 3.02
N VAL A 165 2.17 -2.96 4.29
CA VAL A 165 2.62 -4.18 4.98
C VAL A 165 1.49 -4.67 5.88
N HIS A 166 1.16 -5.95 5.75
CA HIS A 166 0.19 -6.62 6.60
C HIS A 166 0.85 -7.71 7.43
N ALA A 167 0.29 -7.97 8.62
CA ALA A 167 0.76 -9.03 9.48
C ALA A 167 -0.43 -9.67 10.21
N PHE A 168 -0.33 -9.77 11.53
CA PHE A 168 -1.19 -10.59 12.35
C PHE A 168 -2.68 -10.26 12.16
N HIS A 169 -3.13 -9.01 12.14
CA HIS A 169 -4.58 -8.76 12.11
C HIS A 169 -5.25 -8.96 10.74
N SER A 170 -4.50 -8.84 9.65
CA SER A 170 -5.02 -8.88 8.28
C SER A 170 -5.23 -10.29 7.71
N ASN A 171 -4.43 -11.29 8.10
CA ASN A 171 -4.50 -12.63 7.50
C ASN A 171 -4.24 -13.72 8.55
N PRO A 172 -5.06 -14.79 8.65
CA PRO A 172 -4.90 -15.84 9.65
C PRO A 172 -3.56 -16.60 9.59
N GLU A 173 -2.91 -16.66 8.43
CA GLU A 173 -1.62 -17.31 8.23
C GLU A 173 -0.44 -16.35 8.34
N ALA A 174 -0.71 -15.04 8.46
CA ALA A 174 0.33 -14.04 8.55
C ALA A 174 1.06 -14.08 9.90
N PRO A 175 2.36 -13.69 9.89
CA PRO A 175 3.21 -13.77 11.06
C PRO A 175 2.88 -12.69 12.10
N THR A 176 3.58 -12.72 13.23
CA THR A 176 3.50 -11.64 14.22
C THR A 176 4.15 -10.36 13.67
N TRP A 177 3.87 -9.21 14.29
CA TRP A 177 4.55 -7.96 13.92
C TRP A 177 6.06 -8.01 14.20
N ASP A 178 6.51 -8.75 15.22
CA ASP A 178 7.94 -8.95 15.50
C ASP A 178 8.64 -9.69 14.34
N ASP A 179 8.05 -10.77 13.86
CA ASP A 179 8.55 -11.54 12.72
C ASP A 179 8.49 -10.74 11.41
N ALA A 180 7.41 -9.97 11.19
CA ALA A 180 7.26 -9.14 10.00
C ALA A 180 8.31 -8.02 9.93
N VAL A 181 8.55 -7.32 11.04
CA VAL A 181 9.60 -6.29 11.13
C VAL A 181 10.98 -6.91 10.99
N THR A 182 11.23 -8.07 11.60
CA THR A 182 12.49 -8.82 11.42
C THR A 182 12.74 -9.14 9.94
N ALA A 183 11.72 -9.62 9.23
CA ALA A 183 11.83 -9.98 7.82
C ALA A 183 12.05 -8.75 6.92
N ALA A 184 11.39 -7.62 7.20
CA ALA A 184 11.60 -6.37 6.48
C ALA A 184 13.01 -5.80 6.73
N ALA A 185 13.47 -5.80 8.00
CA ALA A 185 14.81 -5.34 8.38
C ALA A 185 15.91 -6.14 7.67
N ALA A 186 15.74 -7.47 7.55
CA ALA A 186 16.64 -8.35 6.81
C ALA A 186 16.75 -8.03 5.30
N ARG A 187 15.89 -7.14 4.79
CA ARG A 187 15.88 -6.64 3.40
C ARG A 187 16.28 -5.16 3.30
N GLY A 188 16.86 -4.61 4.36
CA GLY A 188 17.37 -3.24 4.40
C GLY A 188 16.29 -2.17 4.59
N ILE A 189 15.09 -2.56 5.07
CA ILE A 189 14.03 -1.60 5.38
C ILE A 189 14.32 -0.93 6.73
N ASP A 190 14.38 0.40 6.72
CA ASP A 190 14.58 1.27 7.88
C ASP A 190 13.26 1.75 8.47
N VAL A 191 12.17 1.76 7.69
CA VAL A 191 10.83 2.23 8.10
C VAL A 191 9.75 1.24 7.66
N VAL A 192 8.97 0.72 8.61
CA VAL A 192 7.84 -0.18 8.32
C VAL A 192 6.53 0.52 8.63
N PHE A 193 5.68 0.73 7.63
CA PHE A 193 4.31 1.21 7.83
C PHE A 193 3.36 0.03 8.07
N ALA A 194 3.04 -0.19 9.35
CA ALA A 194 2.21 -1.31 9.78
C ALA A 194 0.72 -1.05 9.47
N THR A 195 0.20 -1.57 8.37
CA THR A 195 -1.05 -1.14 7.72
C THR A 195 -2.10 -2.26 7.70
N GLU A 196 -2.51 -2.76 8.88
CA GLU A 196 -3.56 -3.79 8.96
C GLU A 196 -4.90 -3.32 8.35
N TYR A 197 -5.72 -4.27 7.90
CA TYR A 197 -7.03 -4.01 7.31
C TYR A 197 -8.02 -3.48 8.34
N VAL A 198 -8.43 -2.22 8.21
CA VAL A 198 -9.53 -1.53 8.94
C VAL A 198 -9.35 -1.41 10.46
N THR A 199 -8.78 -2.41 11.13
CA THR A 199 -8.62 -2.42 12.57
C THR A 199 -7.50 -1.51 13.05
N GLY A 200 -7.66 -0.96 14.25
CA GLY A 200 -6.61 -0.21 14.96
C GLY A 200 -5.93 -1.00 16.08
N GLN A 201 -6.23 -2.30 16.22
CA GLN A 201 -5.75 -3.10 17.36
C GLN A 201 -4.22 -3.13 17.46
N HIS A 202 -3.52 -3.30 16.34
CA HIS A 202 -2.06 -3.35 16.30
C HIS A 202 -1.43 -2.06 16.82
N TRP A 203 -2.07 -0.89 16.68
CA TRP A 203 -1.54 0.36 17.22
C TRP A 203 -1.24 0.28 18.73
N ALA A 204 -2.04 -0.48 19.46
CA ALA A 204 -1.87 -0.72 20.90
C ALA A 204 -0.85 -1.81 21.23
N GLU A 205 -0.32 -2.53 20.24
CA GLU A 205 0.56 -3.68 20.41
C GLU A 205 1.98 -3.46 19.87
N LEU A 206 2.18 -2.40 19.08
CA LEU A 206 3.45 -2.16 18.38
C LEU A 206 4.57 -1.59 19.26
N GLY A 207 4.29 -1.07 20.46
CA GLY A 207 5.34 -0.56 21.37
C GLY A 207 6.41 -1.62 21.72
N PRO A 208 6.03 -2.83 22.21
CA PRO A 208 6.97 -3.93 22.38
C PRO A 208 7.74 -4.33 21.12
N VAL A 209 7.11 -4.24 19.96
CA VAL A 209 7.78 -4.52 18.67
C VAL A 209 8.85 -3.47 18.41
N GLN A 210 8.53 -2.18 18.57
CA GLN A 210 9.51 -1.11 18.45
C GLN A 210 10.69 -1.27 19.43
N ASP A 211 10.44 -1.67 20.68
CA ASP A 211 11.50 -1.92 21.68
C ASP A 211 12.47 -3.04 21.23
N ALA A 212 11.96 -4.05 20.50
CA ALA A 212 12.74 -5.17 20.01
C ALA A 212 13.55 -4.84 18.73
N HIS A 213 13.13 -3.80 18.00
CA HIS A 213 13.71 -3.38 16.72
C HIS A 213 14.23 -1.92 16.79
N PRO A 214 15.29 -1.63 17.58
CA PRO A 214 15.76 -0.25 17.82
C PRO A 214 16.36 0.43 16.59
N ASP A 215 16.63 -0.32 15.52
CA ASP A 215 17.20 0.20 14.26
C ASP A 215 16.14 0.36 13.16
N VAL A 216 14.88 -0.04 13.40
CA VAL A 216 13.77 0.10 12.45
C VAL A 216 12.68 0.96 13.04
N LEU A 217 12.29 2.01 12.31
CA LEU A 217 11.17 2.86 12.70
C LEU A 217 9.85 2.17 12.35
N VAL A 218 9.11 1.73 13.37
CA VAL A 218 7.80 1.12 13.21
C VAL A 218 6.73 2.20 13.27
N VAL A 219 6.08 2.45 12.14
CA VAL A 219 5.05 3.48 12.02
C VAL A 219 3.66 2.82 12.02
N PRO A 220 2.84 3.00 13.07
CA PRO A 220 1.47 2.50 13.04
C PRO A 220 0.69 3.20 11.91
N GLY A 221 0.00 2.41 11.10
CA GLY A 221 -0.92 2.89 10.07
C GLY A 221 -2.12 1.94 9.94
N ARG A 222 -2.93 2.10 8.89
CA ARG A 222 -4.06 1.22 8.62
C ARG A 222 -4.45 1.33 7.16
N GLU A 223 -4.74 0.19 6.55
CA GLU A 223 -5.43 0.19 5.27
C GLU A 223 -6.94 0.33 5.45
N ILE A 224 -7.47 1.41 4.90
CA ILE A 224 -8.89 1.69 4.75
C ILE A 224 -9.36 0.97 3.49
N ILE A 225 -10.06 -0.14 3.69
CA ILE A 225 -10.64 -0.94 2.60
C ILE A 225 -12.08 -0.50 2.38
N THR A 226 -12.34 0.18 1.27
CA THR A 226 -13.71 0.39 0.77
C THR A 226 -13.98 -0.54 -0.42
N TYR A 227 -15.23 -0.68 -0.83
CA TYR A 227 -15.56 -1.46 -2.03
C TYR A 227 -15.29 -0.74 -3.36
N PHE A 228 -14.76 0.48 -3.30
CA PHE A 228 -14.58 1.39 -4.43
C PHE A 228 -13.17 2.00 -4.50
N GLY A 229 -12.24 1.55 -3.64
CA GLY A 229 -10.90 2.10 -3.55
C GLY A 229 -10.28 1.82 -2.19
N HIS A 230 -8.96 1.64 -2.15
CA HIS A 230 -8.20 1.47 -0.92
C HIS A 230 -7.31 2.69 -0.67
N ALA A 231 -7.08 2.98 0.61
CA ALA A 231 -6.20 4.05 1.05
C ALA A 231 -5.48 3.67 2.33
N ASN A 232 -4.23 4.10 2.51
CA ASN A 232 -3.57 3.99 3.80
C ASN A 232 -3.69 5.30 4.58
N ALA A 233 -4.04 5.18 5.86
CA ALA A 233 -3.69 6.16 6.87
C ALA A 233 -2.31 5.79 7.43
N LEU A 234 -1.29 6.57 7.12
CA LEU A 234 0.09 6.36 7.58
C LEU A 234 0.29 7.06 8.93
N GLY A 235 -0.46 6.58 9.92
CA GLY A 235 -0.53 7.14 11.26
C GLY A 235 -1.68 6.50 12.05
N PRO A 236 -1.68 6.58 13.39
CA PRO A 236 -2.85 6.20 14.17
C PRO A 236 -4.00 7.17 13.84
N THR A 237 -5.19 6.63 13.62
CA THR A 237 -6.39 7.41 13.27
C THR A 237 -7.57 7.04 14.18
N PRO A 238 -7.49 7.34 15.48
CA PRO A 238 -8.50 6.96 16.46
C PRO A 238 -9.87 7.60 16.21
N SER A 239 -9.94 8.72 15.45
CA SER A 239 -11.21 9.39 15.14
C SER A 239 -11.91 8.82 13.90
N ALA A 240 -11.23 8.02 13.08
CA ALA A 240 -11.67 7.68 11.73
C ALA A 240 -11.69 6.16 11.48
N LEU A 241 -12.40 5.36 12.29
CA LEU A 241 -12.41 3.88 12.17
C LEU A 241 -13.55 3.31 11.31
N ASP A 242 -14.47 4.13 10.84
CA ASP A 242 -15.53 3.68 9.94
C ASP A 242 -15.04 3.70 8.48
N HIS A 243 -14.93 2.53 7.85
CA HIS A 243 -14.46 2.35 6.48
C HIS A 243 -15.61 2.29 5.45
N ARG A 244 -16.86 2.33 5.91
CA ARG A 244 -18.04 1.89 5.15
C ARG A 244 -18.52 2.96 4.18
N HIS A 245 -17.67 3.37 3.24
CA HIS A 245 -18.01 4.34 2.21
C HIS A 245 -19.35 3.99 1.55
N GLY A 246 -20.28 4.95 1.51
CA GLY A 246 -21.62 4.76 0.97
C GLY A 246 -22.67 4.32 2.00
N ALA A 247 -22.26 3.94 3.22
CA ALA A 247 -23.17 3.84 4.35
C ALA A 247 -23.69 5.24 4.74
N PRO A 248 -24.87 5.33 5.40
CA PRO A 248 -25.43 6.62 5.78
C PRO A 248 -24.46 7.47 6.60
N GLY A 249 -24.05 8.61 6.05
CA GLY A 249 -23.14 9.55 6.71
C GLY A 249 -21.66 9.16 6.70
N VAL A 250 -21.25 8.19 5.87
CA VAL A 250 -19.87 7.74 5.76
C VAL A 250 -19.39 7.90 4.32
N SER A 251 -18.35 8.72 4.13
CA SER A 251 -17.67 8.90 2.84
C SER A 251 -16.16 8.80 3.01
N LEU A 252 -15.45 8.49 1.92
CA LEU A 252 -13.98 8.44 1.97
C LEU A 252 -13.39 9.85 2.16
N ALA A 253 -14.07 10.88 1.68
CA ALA A 253 -13.69 12.28 1.91
C ALA A 253 -13.67 12.62 3.41
N ASP A 254 -14.72 12.23 4.15
CA ASP A 254 -14.79 12.48 5.60
C ASP A 254 -13.70 11.71 6.34
N ILE A 255 -13.43 10.46 5.93
CA ILE A 255 -12.35 9.63 6.47
C ILE A 255 -10.97 10.26 6.19
N GLN A 256 -10.76 10.79 4.98
CA GLN A 256 -9.52 11.47 4.59
C GLN A 256 -9.29 12.72 5.45
N VAL A 257 -10.32 13.57 5.59
CA VAL A 257 -10.24 14.77 6.44
C VAL A 257 -9.93 14.41 7.89
N ALA A 258 -10.60 13.40 8.44
CA ALA A 258 -10.36 12.94 9.80
C ALA A 258 -8.96 12.31 9.97
N THR A 259 -8.45 11.59 8.95
CA THR A 259 -7.08 11.04 8.93
C THR A 259 -6.04 12.14 9.05
N VAL A 260 -6.16 13.19 8.24
CA VAL A 260 -5.25 14.35 8.30
C VAL A 260 -5.40 15.11 9.63
N ALA A 261 -6.62 15.22 10.16
CA ALA A 261 -6.87 15.88 11.44
C ALA A 261 -6.24 15.12 12.63
N ASP A 262 -6.14 13.80 12.56
CA ASP A 262 -5.42 12.96 13.52
C ASP A 262 -3.89 13.03 13.36
N GLY A 263 -3.39 13.77 12.35
CA GLY A 263 -1.97 13.95 12.09
C GLY A 263 -1.32 12.80 11.30
N ALA A 264 -2.12 11.91 10.72
CA ALA A 264 -1.64 10.85 9.83
C ALA A 264 -1.56 11.36 8.38
N LEU A 265 -0.63 10.80 7.59
CA LEU A 265 -0.64 11.04 6.14
C LEU A 265 -1.71 10.16 5.47
N PHE A 266 -2.30 10.67 4.39
CA PHE A 266 -3.23 9.91 3.56
C PHE A 266 -2.55 9.46 2.27
N GLN A 267 -2.62 8.16 2.00
CA GLN A 267 -2.08 7.51 0.81
C GLN A 267 -3.22 6.93 -0.03
N VAL A 268 -3.16 7.09 -1.35
CA VAL A 268 -3.98 6.30 -2.27
C VAL A 268 -3.23 5.02 -2.63
N ASN A 269 -3.85 3.86 -2.37
CA ASN A 269 -3.24 2.55 -2.60
C ASN A 269 -3.59 2.03 -4.00
N HIS A 270 -2.57 1.52 -4.69
CA HIS A 270 -2.61 0.79 -5.96
C HIS A 270 -3.81 1.10 -6.89
N PRO A 271 -4.05 2.38 -7.24
CA PRO A 271 -5.36 2.81 -7.71
C PRO A 271 -5.78 2.24 -9.06
N THR A 272 -4.82 1.84 -9.90
CA THR A 272 -5.09 1.27 -11.22
C THR A 272 -4.98 -0.26 -11.26
N ILE A 273 -4.74 -0.91 -10.11
CA ILE A 273 -4.57 -2.36 -10.08
C ILE A 273 -5.92 -3.06 -10.21
N PHE A 274 -5.98 -4.08 -11.07
CA PHE A 274 -7.19 -4.88 -11.30
C PHE A 274 -8.46 -4.06 -11.60
N PRO A 275 -8.51 -3.33 -12.73
CA PRO A 275 -9.69 -2.57 -13.15
C PRO A 275 -11.00 -3.35 -12.98
N GLU A 276 -12.00 -2.73 -12.34
CA GLU A 276 -13.20 -3.39 -11.84
C GLU A 276 -13.93 -4.17 -12.94
N ALA A 277 -14.04 -3.55 -14.12
CA ALA A 277 -14.75 -4.11 -15.27
C ALA A 277 -14.17 -5.43 -15.80
N GLU A 278 -12.90 -5.70 -15.51
CA GLU A 278 -12.15 -6.83 -16.06
C GLU A 278 -11.70 -7.80 -14.96
N PHE A 279 -11.38 -7.28 -13.77
CA PHE A 279 -10.68 -8.00 -12.71
C PHE A 279 -11.22 -7.73 -11.29
N GLY A 280 -12.35 -7.03 -11.12
CA GLY A 280 -12.88 -6.66 -9.79
C GLY A 280 -13.15 -7.84 -8.84
N SER A 281 -13.25 -9.07 -9.38
CA SER A 281 -13.35 -10.30 -8.58
C SER A 281 -12.02 -10.84 -8.05
N LEU A 282 -10.88 -10.41 -8.61
CA LEU A 282 -9.53 -10.80 -8.15
C LEU A 282 -9.12 -10.02 -6.90
N CYS A 283 -9.40 -8.72 -6.88
CA CYS A 283 -9.25 -7.86 -5.72
C CYS A 283 -10.40 -6.87 -5.66
N ARG A 284 -11.20 -6.97 -4.60
CA ARG A 284 -12.38 -6.12 -4.41
C ARG A 284 -11.94 -4.76 -3.91
N GLY A 285 -12.33 -3.70 -4.62
CA GLY A 285 -12.00 -2.32 -4.23
C GLY A 285 -10.56 -1.89 -4.53
N CYS A 286 -9.79 -2.72 -5.25
CA CYS A 286 -8.44 -2.37 -5.67
C CYS A 286 -8.40 -1.25 -6.72
N ASP A 287 -9.36 -1.27 -7.67
CA ASP A 287 -9.57 -0.18 -8.62
C ASP A 287 -10.16 1.03 -7.86
N PHE A 288 -9.41 2.13 -7.83
CA PHE A 288 -9.79 3.33 -7.09
C PHE A 288 -10.72 4.19 -7.96
N THR A 289 -12.00 4.20 -7.58
CA THR A 289 -13.10 4.83 -8.32
C THR A 289 -13.77 5.95 -7.52
N LEU A 290 -13.00 6.54 -6.60
CA LEU A 290 -13.42 7.60 -5.69
C LEU A 290 -12.66 8.91 -5.95
N ASP A 291 -12.12 9.07 -7.15
CA ASP A 291 -11.32 10.21 -7.60
C ASP A 291 -12.07 11.55 -7.52
N ASP A 292 -13.40 11.53 -7.69
CA ASP A 292 -14.28 12.70 -7.61
C ASP A 292 -14.79 12.97 -6.18
N VAL A 293 -14.51 12.07 -5.24
CA VAL A 293 -14.95 12.17 -3.84
C VAL A 293 -13.87 12.77 -2.96
N ILE A 294 -12.62 12.33 -3.11
CA ILE A 294 -11.52 12.76 -2.25
C ILE A 294 -10.94 14.11 -2.69
N ASP A 295 -10.24 14.76 -1.77
CA ASP A 295 -9.42 15.94 -2.09
C ASP A 295 -7.98 15.48 -2.38
N TRP A 296 -7.56 15.61 -3.64
CA TRP A 296 -6.20 15.25 -4.06
C TRP A 296 -5.12 16.12 -3.40
N ASP A 297 -5.44 17.33 -2.93
CA ASP A 297 -4.47 18.15 -2.18
C ASP A 297 -4.25 17.66 -0.75
N LEU A 298 -5.10 16.75 -0.25
CA LEU A 298 -4.93 16.06 1.02
C LEU A 298 -4.22 14.70 0.88
N VAL A 299 -3.95 14.25 -0.35
CA VAL A 299 -3.17 13.03 -0.59
C VAL A 299 -1.68 13.38 -0.49
N THR A 300 -0.94 12.66 0.36
CA THR A 300 0.51 12.86 0.50
C THR A 300 1.30 11.89 -0.37
N THR A 301 0.90 10.63 -0.38
CA THR A 301 1.58 9.57 -1.13
C THR A 301 0.65 8.86 -2.09
N TYR A 302 1.21 8.40 -3.20
CA TYR A 302 0.52 7.68 -4.26
C TYR A 302 1.28 6.39 -4.55
N GLU A 303 0.66 5.23 -4.33
CA GLU A 303 1.31 3.94 -4.53
C GLU A 303 1.36 3.60 -6.03
N VAL A 304 2.47 3.96 -6.68
CA VAL A 304 2.71 3.70 -8.11
C VAL A 304 3.06 2.23 -8.36
N LEU A 305 3.67 1.57 -7.37
CA LEU A 305 4.01 0.16 -7.42
C LEU A 305 3.48 -0.55 -6.19
N ASN A 306 2.60 -1.52 -6.43
CA ASN A 306 2.11 -2.43 -5.43
C ASN A 306 2.52 -3.87 -5.76
N GLY A 307 3.09 -4.55 -4.77
CA GLY A 307 3.63 -5.90 -4.93
C GLY A 307 4.82 -5.95 -5.89
N PRO A 308 5.05 -7.09 -6.56
CA PRO A 308 6.22 -7.29 -7.41
C PRO A 308 6.14 -6.45 -8.70
N VAL A 309 7.24 -5.80 -9.06
CA VAL A 309 7.34 -5.05 -10.33
C VAL A 309 7.23 -5.94 -11.56
N ASP A 310 7.54 -7.23 -11.45
CA ASP A 310 7.54 -8.16 -12.58
C ASP A 310 6.90 -9.52 -12.28
N SER A 311 6.60 -10.24 -13.36
CA SER A 311 5.99 -11.57 -13.36
C SER A 311 6.85 -12.69 -12.75
N GLY A 312 8.13 -12.44 -12.44
CA GLY A 312 9.12 -13.48 -12.15
C GLY A 312 9.53 -14.31 -13.37
N GLY A 313 10.37 -15.33 -13.13
CA GLY A 313 10.90 -16.26 -14.14
C GLY A 313 12.13 -15.76 -14.91
N ASP A 314 12.59 -16.52 -15.90
CA ASP A 314 13.84 -16.23 -16.66
C ASP A 314 13.73 -14.98 -17.56
N ALA A 315 12.52 -14.63 -17.96
CA ALA A 315 12.19 -13.48 -18.80
C ALA A 315 11.09 -12.64 -18.14
N PRO A 316 11.40 -11.92 -17.05
CA PRO A 316 10.41 -11.14 -16.31
C PRO A 316 9.79 -10.08 -17.21
N THR A 317 8.47 -9.95 -17.15
CA THR A 317 7.72 -8.87 -17.80
C THR A 317 7.19 -7.95 -16.71
N GLU A 318 7.31 -6.65 -16.92
CA GLU A 318 6.79 -5.66 -15.99
C GLU A 318 5.27 -5.82 -15.81
N SER A 319 4.81 -5.64 -14.57
CA SER A 319 3.40 -5.57 -14.27
C SER A 319 2.76 -4.43 -15.08
N PRO A 320 1.71 -4.70 -15.88
CA PRO A 320 1.09 -3.68 -16.72
C PRO A 320 0.48 -2.53 -15.91
N PHE A 321 0.21 -2.75 -14.62
CA PHE A 321 -0.37 -1.76 -13.72
C PHE A 321 0.63 -0.66 -13.33
N VAL A 322 1.95 -0.92 -13.42
CA VAL A 322 2.98 0.10 -13.16
C VAL A 322 2.83 1.27 -14.13
N GLN A 323 2.67 0.99 -15.43
CA GLN A 323 2.51 2.05 -16.42
C GLN A 323 1.20 2.82 -16.24
N THR A 324 0.08 2.13 -15.96
CA THR A 324 -1.21 2.84 -15.76
C THR A 324 -1.17 3.71 -14.51
N SER A 325 -0.55 3.24 -13.41
CA SER A 325 -0.35 4.04 -12.21
C SER A 325 0.59 5.23 -12.44
N LEU A 326 1.66 5.05 -13.22
CA LEU A 326 2.56 6.15 -13.62
C LEU A 326 1.82 7.21 -14.45
N ASP A 327 0.99 6.80 -15.41
CA ASP A 327 0.26 7.72 -16.28
C ASP A 327 -0.74 8.57 -15.48
N GLU A 328 -1.48 7.95 -14.55
CA GLU A 328 -2.43 8.65 -13.68
C GLU A 328 -1.73 9.59 -12.69
N TRP A 329 -0.69 9.11 -11.98
CA TRP A 329 0.09 9.96 -11.08
C TRP A 329 0.68 11.18 -11.80
N GLN A 330 1.19 11.01 -13.01
CA GLN A 330 1.70 12.13 -13.81
C GLN A 330 0.58 13.10 -14.23
N SER A 331 -0.62 12.61 -14.55
CA SER A 331 -1.77 13.47 -14.80
C SER A 331 -2.08 14.34 -13.57
N LEU A 332 -2.07 13.75 -12.38
CA LEU A 332 -2.33 14.47 -11.13
C LEU A 332 -1.25 15.55 -10.86
N LEU A 333 0.03 15.26 -11.15
CA LEU A 333 1.10 16.26 -11.09
C LEU A 333 0.88 17.41 -12.09
N LEU A 334 0.45 17.10 -13.32
CA LEU A 334 0.13 18.10 -14.34
C LEU A 334 -1.07 18.97 -13.94
N ASP A 335 -2.04 18.41 -13.21
CA ASP A 335 -3.21 19.12 -12.71
C ASP A 335 -2.90 19.98 -11.47
N GLY A 336 -1.74 19.79 -10.85
CA GLY A 336 -1.22 20.64 -9.77
C GLY A 336 -1.11 19.95 -8.41
N HIS A 337 -1.51 18.68 -8.31
CA HIS A 337 -1.48 17.93 -7.06
C HIS A 337 -0.07 17.40 -6.80
N ARG A 338 0.53 17.80 -5.68
CA ARG A 338 1.93 17.45 -5.36
C ARG A 338 2.00 16.17 -4.54
N LEU A 339 1.88 15.04 -5.22
CA LEU A 339 1.83 13.71 -4.62
C LEU A 339 3.19 13.00 -4.73
N THR A 340 3.65 12.41 -3.65
CA THR A 340 4.89 11.62 -3.65
C THR A 340 4.61 10.18 -4.08
N ALA A 341 5.19 9.76 -5.20
CA ALA A 341 5.15 8.37 -5.63
C ALA A 341 5.91 7.49 -4.63
N VAL A 342 5.26 6.40 -4.20
CA VAL A 342 5.82 5.39 -3.28
C VAL A 342 5.52 3.98 -3.80
N SER A 343 6.14 2.99 -3.17
CA SER A 343 5.82 1.58 -3.36
C SER A 343 5.46 0.88 -2.05
N GLY A 344 4.63 -0.14 -2.15
CA GLY A 344 4.29 -1.04 -1.05
C GLY A 344 4.33 -2.49 -1.49
N SER A 345 4.76 -3.39 -0.60
CA SER A 345 4.75 -4.82 -0.92
C SER A 345 3.33 -5.41 -0.91
N ASP A 346 2.42 -4.87 -0.09
CA ASP A 346 1.14 -5.50 0.28
C ASP A 346 1.34 -6.98 0.69
N SER A 347 2.52 -7.27 1.25
CA SER A 347 2.85 -8.61 1.68
C SER A 347 2.10 -8.95 2.96
N LYS A 348 1.71 -10.22 3.04
CA LYS A 348 1.08 -10.82 4.23
C LYS A 348 2.04 -11.81 4.91
N GLY A 349 3.28 -11.91 4.42
CA GLY A 349 4.30 -12.82 4.96
C GLY A 349 4.04 -14.31 4.71
N VAL A 350 3.21 -14.64 3.72
CA VAL A 350 2.77 -16.03 3.41
C VAL A 350 3.30 -16.55 2.08
N GLU A 351 4.29 -15.87 1.50
CA GLU A 351 4.86 -16.25 0.22
C GLU A 351 5.55 -17.64 0.34
N PRO A 352 5.29 -18.55 -0.62
CA PRO A 352 5.45 -19.99 -0.42
C PRO A 352 6.91 -20.47 -0.33
N ASN A 353 7.87 -19.67 -0.79
CA ASN A 353 9.28 -20.00 -0.81
C ASN A 353 10.15 -18.72 -0.79
N ASP A 354 11.47 -18.88 -0.63
CA ASP A 354 12.39 -17.75 -0.54
C ASP A 354 12.43 -16.88 -1.80
N ALA A 355 12.33 -17.48 -2.99
CA ALA A 355 12.33 -16.73 -4.24
C ALA A 355 11.11 -15.80 -4.32
N GLU A 356 9.92 -16.31 -3.95
CA GLU A 356 8.69 -15.52 -3.91
C GLU A 356 8.70 -14.49 -2.76
N ARG A 357 9.25 -14.83 -1.58
CA ARG A 357 9.50 -13.83 -0.52
C ARG A 357 10.47 -12.75 -0.97
N GLN A 358 11.42 -13.08 -1.84
CA GLN A 358 12.29 -12.08 -2.46
C GLN A 358 11.53 -11.21 -3.44
N ARG A 359 10.68 -11.80 -4.27
CA ARG A 359 9.97 -11.10 -5.35
C ARG A 359 8.81 -10.24 -4.86
N ALA A 360 8.05 -10.71 -3.87
CA ALA A 360 6.77 -10.14 -3.44
C ALA A 360 6.58 -10.05 -1.92
N GLY A 361 7.53 -10.54 -1.12
CA GLY A 361 7.45 -10.46 0.35
C GLY A 361 7.79 -9.07 0.89
N TYR A 362 7.90 -8.96 2.22
CA TYR A 362 8.34 -7.74 2.89
C TYR A 362 9.64 -7.18 2.31
N GLY A 363 9.67 -5.88 1.98
CA GLY A 363 10.81 -5.21 1.37
C GLY A 363 11.14 -5.69 -0.06
N SER A 364 10.19 -6.34 -0.74
CA SER A 364 10.33 -6.71 -2.17
C SER A 364 10.40 -5.49 -3.10
N SER A 365 9.81 -4.39 -2.68
CA SER A 365 10.07 -3.03 -3.14
C SER A 365 10.43 -2.15 -1.94
N ALA A 366 11.05 -1.01 -2.17
CA ALA A 366 11.32 -0.03 -1.13
C ALA A 366 11.25 1.37 -1.71
N THR A 367 10.82 2.35 -0.93
CA THR A 367 10.96 3.76 -1.27
C THR A 367 12.13 4.32 -0.45
N ALA A 368 13.17 4.83 -1.13
CA ALA A 368 14.26 5.54 -0.52
C ALA A 368 13.83 7.00 -0.26
N ILE A 369 13.90 7.45 0.98
CA ILE A 369 13.42 8.74 1.47
C ILE A 369 14.60 9.53 2.01
N ARG A 370 14.84 10.74 1.49
CA ARG A 370 15.89 11.62 1.98
C ARG A 370 15.35 12.50 3.10
N ALA A 371 15.62 12.10 4.34
CA ALA A 371 15.16 12.80 5.54
C ALA A 371 16.32 13.29 6.40
N GLU A 372 16.07 14.30 7.24
CA GLU A 372 17.05 14.86 8.17
C GLU A 372 17.24 13.99 9.43
N SER A 373 16.34 13.03 9.67
CA SER A 373 16.39 12.10 10.80
C SER A 373 15.55 10.85 10.52
N LEU A 374 15.90 9.73 11.15
CA LEU A 374 15.04 8.54 11.24
C LEU A 374 14.06 8.72 12.40
N SER A 375 12.98 9.44 12.12
CA SER A 375 11.86 9.69 13.03
C SER A 375 10.58 9.81 12.22
N ARG A 376 9.41 9.58 12.84
CA ARG A 376 8.12 9.74 12.14
C ARG A 376 8.03 11.11 11.46
N ARG A 377 8.30 12.18 12.22
CA ARG A 377 8.27 13.55 11.72
C ARG A 377 9.25 13.78 10.57
N GLY A 378 10.48 13.28 10.67
CA GLY A 378 11.49 13.45 9.63
C GLY A 378 11.09 12.78 8.32
N ILE A 379 10.51 11.59 8.40
CA ILE A 379 9.97 10.86 7.24
C ILE A 379 8.77 11.61 6.64
N GLU A 380 7.83 12.06 7.45
CA GLU A 380 6.66 12.82 7.00
C GLU A 380 7.05 14.12 6.28
N GLU A 381 7.96 14.92 6.86
CA GLU A 381 8.44 16.17 6.26
C GLU A 381 9.13 15.92 4.91
N ALA A 382 9.90 14.84 4.79
CA ALA A 382 10.56 14.46 3.54
C ALA A 382 9.55 14.03 2.46
N LEU A 383 8.50 13.29 2.85
CA LEU A 383 7.43 12.85 1.93
C LEU A 383 6.57 14.01 1.45
N VAL A 384 6.17 14.93 2.33
CA VAL A 384 5.45 16.16 1.93
C VAL A 384 6.32 17.02 1.00
N ALA A 385 7.64 16.96 1.16
CA ALA A 385 8.57 17.66 0.29
C ALA A 385 8.87 16.92 -1.04
N GLY A 386 8.42 15.68 -1.25
CA GLY A 386 8.71 14.90 -2.46
C GLY A 386 10.14 14.36 -2.54
N ARG A 387 10.85 14.26 -1.42
CA ARG A 387 12.27 13.86 -1.36
C ARG A 387 12.42 12.35 -1.33
N ALA A 388 11.94 11.65 -2.35
CA ALA A 388 11.98 10.20 -2.39
C ALA A 388 12.15 9.62 -3.80
N TYR A 389 12.54 8.36 -3.92
CA TYR A 389 12.40 7.57 -5.14
C TYR A 389 12.16 6.10 -4.81
N ILE A 390 11.56 5.36 -5.73
CA ILE A 390 11.22 3.95 -5.56
C ILE A 390 12.36 3.07 -6.07
N ARG A 391 12.73 2.07 -5.29
CA ARG A 391 13.59 0.92 -5.58
C ARG A 391 12.68 -0.30 -5.81
N THR A 392 12.31 -0.56 -7.06
CA THR A 392 11.19 -1.45 -7.41
C THR A 392 11.47 -2.94 -7.16
N ARG A 393 12.74 -3.33 -6.99
CA ARG A 393 13.18 -4.70 -6.70
C ARG A 393 13.70 -4.85 -5.25
N GLY A 394 13.38 -3.89 -4.39
CA GLY A 394 13.87 -3.78 -3.02
C GLY A 394 15.23 -3.09 -2.96
N VAL A 395 15.76 -2.92 -1.76
CA VAL A 395 17.01 -2.18 -1.50
C VAL A 395 18.18 -2.78 -2.28
N ASP A 396 18.51 -4.04 -2.04
CA ASP A 396 19.77 -4.63 -2.56
C ASP A 396 19.82 -4.88 -4.08
N ARG A 397 18.66 -4.95 -4.75
CA ARG A 397 18.58 -5.33 -6.18
C ARG A 397 18.19 -4.19 -7.10
N SER A 398 17.92 -3.02 -6.53
CA SER A 398 17.66 -1.79 -7.29
C SER A 398 18.89 -0.90 -7.21
N PRO A 399 19.25 -0.18 -8.29
CA PRO A 399 20.30 0.83 -8.23
C PRO A 399 20.01 1.92 -7.18
N GLU A 400 21.07 2.58 -6.72
CA GLU A 400 20.95 3.88 -6.05
C GLU A 400 20.94 4.98 -7.11
N VAL A 401 20.07 5.97 -6.93
CA VAL A 401 19.93 7.10 -7.85
C VAL A 401 20.00 8.40 -7.06
N ASP A 402 20.91 9.28 -7.45
CA ASP A 402 20.97 10.66 -6.97
C ASP A 402 20.83 11.62 -8.13
N VAL A 403 20.11 12.72 -7.89
CA VAL A 403 19.87 13.75 -8.89
C VAL A 403 20.13 15.13 -8.32
N ALA A 404 20.80 15.96 -9.11
CA ALA A 404 21.08 17.34 -8.77
C ALA A 404 20.86 18.24 -9.99
N LEU A 405 20.00 19.24 -9.85
CA LEU A 405 19.90 20.36 -10.77
C LEU A 405 20.90 21.44 -10.38
N ALA A 406 21.58 21.99 -11.39
CA ALA A 406 22.33 23.23 -11.28
C ALA A 406 21.90 24.20 -12.38
N ALA A 407 21.63 25.44 -12.01
CA ALA A 407 21.23 26.51 -12.93
C ALA A 407 22.10 27.76 -12.77
N ALA A 408 21.90 28.72 -13.67
CA ALA A 408 22.60 29.99 -13.62
C ALA A 408 22.36 30.72 -12.29
N GLY A 409 23.34 31.54 -11.87
CA GLY A 409 23.25 32.25 -10.59
C GLY A 409 23.50 31.38 -9.35
N GLY A 410 23.92 30.12 -9.52
CA GLY A 410 24.24 29.21 -8.42
C GLY A 410 23.02 28.54 -7.78
N LEU A 411 21.85 28.61 -8.44
CA LEU A 411 20.67 27.89 -8.00
C LEU A 411 20.88 26.38 -8.16
N THR A 412 20.54 25.63 -7.12
CA THR A 412 20.62 24.16 -7.10
C THR A 412 19.33 23.57 -6.55
N GLY A 413 19.03 22.32 -6.90
CA GLY A 413 17.93 21.56 -6.33
C GLY A 413 18.11 20.05 -6.51
N THR A 414 17.33 19.27 -5.80
CA THR A 414 17.25 17.81 -5.90
C THR A 414 15.79 17.35 -5.91
N LEU A 415 15.54 16.04 -5.78
CA LEU A 415 14.20 15.46 -5.72
C LEU A 415 13.28 16.26 -4.79
N GLY A 416 12.09 16.56 -5.28
CA GLY A 416 11.08 17.34 -4.58
C GLY A 416 11.24 18.86 -4.68
N ASP A 417 12.45 19.39 -4.92
CA ASP A 417 12.66 20.85 -4.91
C ASP A 417 12.04 21.54 -6.13
N SER A 418 11.61 22.80 -5.95
CA SER A 418 11.24 23.71 -7.03
C SER A 418 12.33 24.75 -7.25
N VAL A 419 12.92 24.78 -8.45
CA VAL A 419 14.04 25.66 -8.81
C VAL A 419 13.53 26.78 -9.74
N PRO A 420 13.63 28.06 -9.36
CA PRO A 420 13.10 29.18 -10.14
C PRO A 420 14.01 29.55 -11.32
N THR A 421 13.98 28.76 -12.38
CA THR A 421 14.83 28.90 -13.58
C THR A 421 14.11 28.45 -14.85
N ASP A 422 14.49 29.04 -15.99
CA ASP A 422 14.02 28.60 -17.31
C ASP A 422 14.87 27.47 -17.89
N ALA A 423 16.11 27.27 -17.41
CA ALA A 423 16.99 26.21 -17.85
C ALA A 423 17.93 25.76 -16.72
N ALA A 424 18.28 24.48 -16.71
CA ALA A 424 19.18 23.88 -15.75
C ALA A 424 19.92 22.69 -16.39
N THR A 425 21.04 22.30 -15.81
CA THR A 425 21.68 21.02 -16.11
C THR A 425 21.37 20.05 -14.97
N LEU A 426 20.71 18.95 -15.31
CA LEU A 426 20.47 17.81 -14.44
C LEU A 426 21.71 16.91 -14.46
N THR A 427 22.27 16.66 -13.28
CA THR A 427 23.27 15.60 -13.07
C THR A 427 22.56 14.40 -12.48
N VAL A 428 22.73 13.23 -13.12
CA VAL A 428 22.21 11.95 -12.64
C VAL A 428 23.40 11.08 -12.26
N ILE A 429 23.38 10.53 -11.04
CA ILE A 429 24.36 9.56 -10.57
C ILE A 429 23.63 8.25 -10.31
N VAL A 430 24.16 7.14 -10.83
CA VAL A 430 23.62 5.80 -10.61
C VAL A 430 24.72 4.88 -10.08
N VAL A 431 24.44 4.16 -8.99
CA VAL A 431 25.33 3.14 -8.41
C VAL A 431 24.65 1.77 -8.49
N GLY A 432 25.39 0.74 -8.89
CA GLY A 432 24.85 -0.64 -8.97
C GLY A 432 23.89 -0.88 -10.14
N GLY A 433 23.91 -0.04 -11.18
CA GLY A 433 23.01 -0.11 -12.34
C GLY A 433 23.66 -0.53 -13.66
N THR A 434 24.90 -1.04 -13.65
CA THR A 434 25.66 -1.33 -14.89
C THR A 434 24.86 -2.18 -15.88
N GLY A 435 24.79 -1.73 -17.14
CA GLY A 435 24.06 -2.36 -18.24
C GLY A 435 22.59 -1.97 -18.34
N GLN A 436 22.04 -1.28 -17.34
CA GLN A 436 20.69 -0.73 -17.37
C GLN A 436 20.63 0.58 -18.17
N GLN A 437 19.41 1.09 -18.36
CA GLN A 437 19.14 2.36 -19.02
C GLN A 437 18.66 3.40 -18.01
N VAL A 438 19.17 4.62 -18.09
CA VAL A 438 18.58 5.80 -17.45
C VAL A 438 17.63 6.46 -18.43
N VAL A 439 16.40 6.71 -18.01
CA VAL A 439 15.39 7.46 -18.76
C VAL A 439 15.11 8.75 -18.01
N VAL A 440 15.20 9.88 -18.72
CA VAL A 440 14.83 11.20 -18.19
C VAL A 440 13.57 11.65 -18.90
N THR A 441 12.56 12.07 -18.15
CA THR A 441 11.33 12.66 -18.71
C THR A 441 11.09 14.04 -18.13
N ALA A 442 10.41 14.90 -18.89
CA ALA A 442 9.92 16.20 -18.47
C ALA A 442 8.44 16.28 -18.81
N ASP A 443 7.59 16.50 -17.81
CA ASP A 443 6.13 16.45 -17.95
C ASP A 443 5.62 15.14 -18.61
N GLY A 444 6.30 14.03 -18.30
CA GLY A 444 6.04 12.70 -18.85
C GLY A 444 6.59 12.43 -20.25
N GLU A 445 7.13 13.44 -20.93
CA GLU A 445 7.74 13.28 -22.26
C GLU A 445 9.24 13.00 -22.17
N PRO A 446 9.80 12.07 -22.98
CA PRO A 446 11.23 11.77 -22.95
C PRO A 446 12.13 12.98 -23.28
N VAL A 447 13.13 13.21 -22.43
CA VAL A 447 14.20 14.18 -22.67
C VAL A 447 15.40 13.46 -23.30
N GLY A 448 15.40 13.41 -24.63
CA GLY A 448 16.44 12.73 -25.40
C GLY A 448 16.26 11.21 -25.44
N ALA A 449 17.33 10.49 -25.82
CA ALA A 449 17.35 9.03 -25.84
C ALA A 449 17.77 8.47 -24.48
N PRO A 450 17.34 7.25 -24.10
CA PRO A 450 17.84 6.57 -22.91
C PRO A 450 19.37 6.46 -22.89
N LEU A 451 19.95 6.57 -21.70
CA LEU A 451 21.40 6.55 -21.49
C LEU A 451 21.81 5.21 -20.87
N THR A 452 22.73 4.48 -21.51
CA THR A 452 23.26 3.24 -20.94
C THR A 452 24.17 3.53 -19.76
N VAL A 453 23.95 2.85 -18.64
CA VAL A 453 24.83 2.86 -17.47
C VAL A 453 26.07 2.01 -17.77
N ASP A 454 27.19 2.64 -18.13
CA ASP A 454 28.42 1.99 -18.60
C ASP A 454 29.59 2.03 -17.60
N ALA A 455 29.38 2.63 -16.43
CA ALA A 455 30.33 2.74 -15.34
C ALA A 455 29.63 2.65 -13.97
N ASP A 456 30.41 2.47 -12.90
CA ASP A 456 29.90 2.44 -11.52
C ASP A 456 30.88 3.18 -10.57
N PRO A 457 30.52 4.37 -10.05
CA PRO A 457 29.28 5.10 -10.32
C PRO A 457 29.20 5.61 -11.77
N PHE A 458 28.01 5.57 -12.36
CA PHE A 458 27.69 6.26 -13.61
C PHE A 458 27.34 7.71 -13.33
N THR A 459 27.70 8.61 -14.25
CA THR A 459 27.31 10.03 -14.15
C THR A 459 26.94 10.58 -15.52
N ALA A 460 25.74 11.11 -15.64
CA ALA A 460 25.26 11.81 -16.83
C ALA A 460 24.92 13.26 -16.52
N ARG A 461 25.02 14.11 -17.55
CA ARG A 461 24.50 15.48 -17.53
C ARG A 461 23.50 15.65 -18.67
N VAL A 462 22.32 16.16 -18.33
CA VAL A 462 21.22 16.39 -19.27
C VAL A 462 20.75 17.83 -19.13
N ASP A 463 20.69 18.57 -20.23
CA ASP A 463 20.16 19.92 -20.22
C ASP A 463 18.62 19.88 -20.21
N ILE A 464 18.03 20.57 -19.26
CA ILE A 464 16.59 20.68 -19.05
C ILE A 464 16.17 22.12 -19.32
N THR A 465 15.08 22.28 -20.07
CA THR A 465 14.43 23.57 -20.29
C THR A 465 13.03 23.54 -19.71
N ARG A 466 12.66 24.59 -18.99
CA ARG A 466 11.30 24.79 -18.50
C ARG A 466 10.36 25.05 -19.67
N SER A 467 9.25 24.33 -19.74
CA SER A 467 8.16 24.61 -20.65
C SER A 467 7.20 25.62 -20.02
N ALA A 468 6.78 26.61 -20.82
CA ALA A 468 5.71 27.52 -20.41
C ALA A 468 4.31 26.89 -20.51
N ALA A 469 4.21 25.69 -21.10
CA ALA A 469 2.97 24.93 -21.22
C ALA A 469 2.79 23.88 -20.10
N SER A 470 3.76 23.74 -19.19
CA SER A 470 3.65 22.85 -18.04
C SER A 470 2.52 23.24 -17.10
N GLY A 471 2.11 22.30 -16.25
CA GLY A 471 1.08 22.49 -15.23
C GLY A 471 1.46 23.46 -14.09
N PRO A 472 0.59 23.61 -13.08
CA PRO A 472 0.78 24.57 -11.98
C PRO A 472 2.07 24.38 -11.17
N LEU A 473 2.61 23.15 -11.11
CA LEU A 473 3.86 22.83 -10.42
C LEU A 473 5.12 23.22 -11.21
N GLY A 474 4.98 23.71 -12.44
CA GLY A 474 6.09 23.92 -13.38
C GLY A 474 6.47 22.65 -14.12
N THR A 475 7.61 22.67 -14.81
CA THR A 475 8.10 21.50 -15.54
C THR A 475 8.68 20.51 -14.54
N PHE A 476 8.06 19.35 -14.37
CA PHE A 476 8.57 18.33 -13.49
C PHE A 476 9.47 17.38 -14.27
N VAL A 477 10.65 17.09 -13.73
CA VAL A 477 11.67 16.24 -14.37
C VAL A 477 11.85 14.99 -13.54
N ARG A 478 11.64 13.82 -14.16
CA ARG A 478 11.76 12.52 -13.53
C ARG A 478 12.94 11.75 -14.11
N VAL A 479 13.57 10.93 -13.27
CA VAL A 479 14.64 10.00 -13.65
C VAL A 479 14.28 8.61 -13.19
N ASP A 480 14.25 7.68 -14.14
CA ASP A 480 13.99 6.26 -13.90
C ASP A 480 15.17 5.42 -14.38
N THR A 481 15.35 4.24 -13.80
CA THR A 481 16.26 3.22 -14.34
C THR A 481 15.47 2.01 -14.82
N ILE A 482 15.87 1.43 -15.95
CA ILE A 482 15.17 0.32 -16.61
C ILE A 482 16.17 -0.79 -16.96
N ASP A 483 15.84 -2.02 -16.55
CA ASP A 483 16.55 -3.25 -16.94
C ASP A 483 15.63 -4.12 -17.79
N ARG A 484 16.00 -4.32 -19.07
CA ARG A 484 15.27 -5.18 -20.03
C ARG A 484 13.76 -4.87 -20.11
N GLY A 485 13.39 -3.60 -20.02
CA GLY A 485 12.00 -3.14 -20.10
C GLY A 485 11.22 -3.22 -18.79
N VAL A 486 11.88 -3.48 -17.66
CA VAL A 486 11.32 -3.43 -16.32
C VAL A 486 11.98 -2.31 -15.54
N HIS A 487 11.19 -1.42 -14.94
CA HIS A 487 11.69 -0.39 -14.05
C HIS A 487 12.42 -1.03 -12.86
N THR A 488 13.62 -0.55 -12.58
CA THR A 488 14.42 -0.89 -11.40
C THR A 488 14.43 0.26 -10.40
N THR A 489 14.23 1.49 -10.86
CA THR A 489 13.88 2.63 -10.03
C THR A 489 12.85 3.52 -10.71
N ILE A 490 12.04 4.21 -9.91
CA ILE A 490 11.09 5.24 -10.36
C ILE A 490 11.34 6.51 -9.52
N GLY A 491 11.70 7.61 -10.15
CA GLY A 491 12.00 8.87 -9.45
C GLY A 491 10.74 9.65 -9.04
N ASN A 492 10.76 10.34 -7.90
CA ASN A 492 9.92 11.54 -7.78
C ASN A 492 10.55 12.70 -8.56
N PRO A 493 9.78 13.72 -8.96
CA PRO A 493 10.33 14.78 -9.78
C PRO A 493 11.12 15.83 -8.99
N VAL A 494 11.99 16.53 -9.71
CA VAL A 494 12.45 17.89 -9.38
C VAL A 494 11.77 18.88 -10.34
N TYR A 495 11.42 20.08 -9.89
CA TYR A 495 10.58 21.01 -10.63
C TYR A 495 11.35 22.26 -11.09
N LEU A 496 11.17 22.68 -12.34
CA LEU A 496 11.58 24.00 -12.84
C LEU A 496 10.37 24.93 -12.85
N VAL A 497 10.43 26.01 -12.06
CA VAL A 497 9.38 27.02 -11.95
C VAL A 497 9.83 28.36 -12.53
N ALA A 498 8.88 29.22 -12.89
CA ALA A 498 9.20 30.51 -13.49
C ALA A 498 10.06 31.39 -12.56
N PRO A 499 11.11 32.06 -13.07
CA PRO A 499 11.91 32.98 -12.25
C PRO A 499 11.04 34.07 -11.59
N GLY A 500 11.28 34.34 -10.30
CA GLY A 500 10.54 35.35 -9.53
C GLY A 500 9.25 34.86 -8.88
N THR A 501 8.86 33.59 -9.06
CA THR A 501 7.97 32.93 -8.11
C THR A 501 8.74 32.74 -6.80
N GLY A 502 8.22 33.22 -5.68
CA GLY A 502 8.91 33.17 -4.37
C GLY A 502 9.06 31.77 -3.76
N ALA A 503 8.98 30.71 -4.56
CA ALA A 503 9.11 29.33 -4.12
C ALA A 503 10.59 28.98 -4.02
N THR A 504 11.18 29.20 -2.86
CA THR A 504 12.47 28.60 -2.49
C THR A 504 12.24 27.81 -1.22
N THR A 505 11.92 26.52 -1.36
CA THR A 505 11.91 25.61 -0.21
C THR A 505 13.26 24.93 -0.14
N THR A 506 14.09 25.47 0.76
CA THR A 506 15.31 24.92 1.38
C THR A 506 16.50 24.58 0.48
N ILE A 507 17.43 25.54 0.39
CA ILE A 507 18.80 25.35 -0.10
C ILE A 507 19.60 24.65 1.01
N THR A 508 20.00 23.39 0.81
CA THR A 508 21.07 22.76 1.60
C THR A 508 22.25 22.48 0.68
N THR A 509 23.34 23.23 0.86
CA THR A 509 24.63 22.94 0.24
C THR A 509 25.31 21.79 0.99
N ALA A 510 25.56 20.66 0.33
CA ALA A 510 26.48 19.62 0.83
C ALA A 510 27.63 19.38 -0.19
N PRO A 511 28.86 19.06 0.26
CA PRO A 511 30.07 18.92 -0.58
C PRO A 511 30.19 17.51 -1.21
N PRO A 512 31.05 17.33 -2.25
CA PRO A 512 31.12 16.09 -3.00
C PRO A 512 31.77 14.95 -2.20
N ALA A 513 31.21 13.74 -2.32
CA ALA A 513 31.77 12.51 -1.77
C ALA A 513 33.08 12.12 -2.50
N THR A 514 34.13 11.86 -1.72
CA THR A 514 35.41 11.31 -2.16
C THR A 514 35.33 9.79 -2.31
N SER A 515 35.74 9.27 -3.46
CA SER A 515 35.89 7.84 -3.74
C SER A 515 37.20 7.28 -3.20
N THR A 516 37.15 6.09 -2.62
CA THR A 516 38.33 5.25 -2.38
C THR A 516 38.03 3.81 -2.81
N THR A 517 38.85 3.33 -3.74
CA THR A 517 38.88 2.00 -4.35
C THR A 517 39.60 0.98 -3.48
N THR A 518 39.14 -0.28 -3.45
CA THR A 518 40.02 -1.45 -3.22
C THR A 518 39.44 -2.72 -3.86
N GLU A 519 40.31 -3.50 -4.51
CA GLU A 519 40.06 -4.73 -5.28
C GLU A 519 40.11 -6.04 -4.44
N VAL A 520 39.22 -6.97 -4.81
CA VAL A 520 39.39 -8.44 -5.04
C VAL A 520 39.66 -9.41 -3.88
N ALA A 521 38.75 -10.39 -3.68
CA ALA A 521 38.95 -11.82 -4.03
C ALA A 521 37.83 -12.76 -3.52
N ALA A 522 37.25 -13.58 -4.41
CA ALA A 522 36.62 -14.88 -4.13
C ALA A 522 37.69 -16.00 -4.37
N PRO A 523 37.52 -17.33 -4.10
CA PRO A 523 36.25 -18.11 -4.15
C PRO A 523 36.14 -19.39 -3.25
N GLY A 524 35.04 -20.15 -3.46
CA GLY A 524 34.87 -21.59 -3.17
C GLY A 524 33.71 -21.88 -2.21
N GLY A 525 32.78 -22.83 -2.40
CA GLY A 525 32.63 -23.96 -3.32
C GLY A 525 31.93 -25.11 -2.56
N ASP A 526 30.97 -25.79 -3.23
CA ASP A 526 30.30 -27.08 -2.90
C ASP A 526 29.33 -27.10 -1.69
N GLY A 527 28.18 -27.80 -1.67
CA GLY A 527 27.52 -28.71 -2.62
C GLY A 527 26.23 -29.33 -2.01
N ASP A 528 25.49 -30.02 -2.88
CA ASP A 528 24.52 -31.12 -2.69
C ASP A 528 23.06 -30.93 -2.16
N ASP A 529 22.13 -31.14 -3.12
CA ASP A 529 20.94 -32.04 -3.16
C ASP A 529 20.24 -32.48 -1.85
N ASP A 530 18.90 -32.33 -1.81
CA ASP A 530 17.99 -33.48 -1.99
C ASP A 530 16.50 -33.07 -2.12
N GLY A 531 15.77 -33.81 -2.96
CA GLY A 531 14.41 -33.54 -3.41
C GLY A 531 13.26 -34.00 -2.49
N GLY A 532 12.05 -33.55 -2.84
CA GLY A 532 10.79 -34.00 -2.28
C GLY A 532 9.59 -33.52 -3.09
N ASP A 533 8.98 -34.43 -3.84
CA ASP A 533 7.82 -34.22 -4.71
C ASP A 533 6.53 -33.86 -3.94
N GLY A 534 5.80 -32.86 -4.47
CA GLY A 534 4.42 -32.54 -4.13
C GLY A 534 3.78 -31.66 -5.21
N VAL A 535 2.77 -32.17 -5.91
CA VAL A 535 2.17 -31.67 -7.18
C VAL A 535 0.82 -30.97 -6.90
N PRO A 536 0.36 -29.95 -7.66
CA PRO A 536 1.05 -28.76 -8.16
C PRO A 536 0.27 -27.44 -7.88
N ALA A 537 1.00 -26.35 -7.69
CA ALA A 537 0.52 -24.95 -7.66
C ALA A 537 0.08 -24.41 -9.03
N ALA A 538 -0.53 -25.24 -9.88
CA ALA A 538 -0.76 -24.95 -11.29
C ALA A 538 -2.01 -24.09 -11.58
N VAL A 539 -2.84 -23.77 -10.58
CA VAL A 539 -4.11 -23.03 -10.78
C VAL A 539 -3.96 -21.53 -10.51
N LEU A 540 -3.08 -21.10 -9.60
CA LEU A 540 -2.85 -19.66 -9.34
C LEU A 540 -1.88 -19.02 -10.36
N ALA A 541 -0.81 -19.72 -10.72
CA ALA A 541 0.15 -19.24 -11.73
C ALA A 541 -0.49 -19.09 -13.13
N ALA A 542 -1.46 -19.94 -13.47
CA ALA A 542 -2.19 -19.86 -14.73
C ALA A 542 -3.15 -18.66 -14.80
N VAL A 543 -3.69 -18.21 -13.66
CA VAL A 543 -4.56 -17.02 -13.59
C VAL A 543 -3.72 -15.75 -13.72
N VAL A 544 -2.57 -15.66 -13.04
CA VAL A 544 -1.67 -14.49 -13.16
C VAL A 544 -1.07 -14.40 -14.57
N LEU A 545 -0.60 -15.51 -15.14
CA LEU A 545 -0.06 -15.51 -16.50
C LEU A 545 -1.15 -15.27 -17.57
N GLY A 546 -2.37 -15.78 -17.35
CA GLY A 546 -3.51 -15.55 -18.23
C GLY A 546 -4.00 -14.11 -18.24
N VAL A 547 -3.99 -13.44 -17.08
CA VAL A 547 -4.35 -12.02 -16.91
C VAL A 547 -3.32 -11.11 -17.57
N LEU A 548 -2.02 -11.39 -17.40
CA LEU A 548 -0.94 -10.60 -18.02
C LEU A 548 -0.94 -10.71 -19.56
N VAL A 549 -1.22 -11.90 -20.10
CA VAL A 549 -1.33 -12.11 -21.57
C VAL A 549 -2.60 -11.45 -22.13
N ALA A 550 -3.72 -11.49 -21.42
CA ALA A 550 -4.97 -10.86 -21.86
C ALA A 550 -4.89 -9.32 -21.83
N ALA A 551 -4.32 -8.75 -20.76
CA ALA A 551 -4.10 -7.31 -20.62
C ALA A 551 -3.14 -6.75 -21.68
N GLY A 552 -2.01 -7.45 -21.94
CA GLY A 552 -1.05 -7.05 -22.98
C GLY A 552 -1.62 -7.04 -24.41
N VAL A 553 -2.58 -7.93 -24.72
CA VAL A 553 -3.25 -8.01 -26.03
C VAL A 553 -4.36 -6.96 -26.18
N LEU A 554 -5.02 -6.53 -25.10
CA LEU A 554 -6.07 -5.51 -25.17
C LEU A 554 -5.51 -4.08 -25.30
N VAL A 555 -4.46 -3.75 -24.54
CA VAL A 555 -3.78 -2.43 -24.62
C VAL A 555 -3.16 -2.18 -26.00
N SER A 556 -2.70 -3.24 -26.67
CA SER A 556 -2.21 -3.13 -28.05
C SER A 556 -3.33 -2.98 -29.09
N ARG A 557 -4.59 -3.33 -28.77
CA ARG A 557 -5.75 -3.12 -29.65
C ARG A 557 -6.35 -1.72 -29.53
N THR A 558 -6.31 -1.08 -28.37
CA THR A 558 -6.79 0.31 -28.19
C THR A 558 -5.89 1.32 -28.91
N ARG A 559 -4.58 1.05 -29.04
CA ARG A 559 -3.66 1.85 -29.89
C ARG A 559 -3.94 1.78 -31.40
N ALA A 560 -4.68 0.78 -31.88
CA ALA A 560 -4.96 0.63 -33.31
C ALA A 560 -6.20 1.42 -33.80
N ALA A 561 -6.96 2.03 -32.88
CA ALA A 561 -8.11 2.88 -33.21
C ALA A 561 -7.78 4.36 -32.93
N GLY A 562 -6.94 4.96 -33.79
CA GLY A 562 -6.80 6.41 -33.84
C GLY A 562 -8.09 7.10 -34.30
N PRO A 563 -8.35 8.37 -33.93
CA PRO A 563 -9.58 9.05 -34.29
C PRO A 563 -9.57 9.37 -35.79
N GLY A 564 -10.51 8.74 -36.51
CA GLY A 564 -10.77 9.01 -37.91
C GLY A 564 -11.79 10.14 -38.09
N ARG A 565 -11.28 11.29 -38.55
CA ARG A 565 -11.95 12.45 -39.18
C ARG A 565 -12.83 13.37 -38.34
#